data_AF-A0A662WMA2-F1
#
_entry.id   AF-A0A662WMA2-F1
#
_cell.length_a   1.000
_cell.length_b   1.000
_cell.length_c   1.000
_cell.angle_alpha   90.00
_cell.angle_beta   90.00
_cell.angle_gamma   90.00
#
_symmetry.space_group_name_H-M   'P 1'
#
loop_
_entity.id
_entity.type
_entity.pdbx_description
1 polymer ?
#
loop_
_entity_poly.entity_id
_entity_poly.type
_entity_poly.pdbx_seq_one_letter_code
_entity_poly.pdbx_strand_id
1 'polypeptide(L)'
;MALYGLLRRWEPEWRMRRLLEEVERLLVTPDEKLIDEFEAETAQMLHGGTASVRKEDQLRINEFGRNNAALHDIREQKKTLKDSLDTLDDANTDLMMGEGDNVQYVNKPLSPAVSRLTKLFIGESFVEASEDFAQEYLEKRVEVRVLTGAIEANAELRKLEAEEAKLVARQAVLKKMLYSRFGQSINLEDS
;
A
#
# COMPACT_ATOMS: atom_id res chain seq x y z
N MET A 1 -41.20 -52.00 69.48
CA MET A 1 -41.54 -52.96 68.41
C MET A 1 -42.53 -52.27 67.49
N ALA A 2 -42.29 -51.95 66.22
CA ALA A 2 -41.15 -52.18 65.35
C ALA A 2 -41.09 -51.02 64.34
N LEU A 3 -39.88 -50.47 64.14
CA LEU A 3 -39.47 -49.80 62.91
C LEU A 3 -39.63 -50.78 61.73
N TYR A 4 -39.64 -50.30 60.49
CA TYR A 4 -39.72 -51.06 59.22
C TYR A 4 -41.05 -50.98 58.44
N GLY A 5 -41.87 -49.95 58.67
CA GLY A 5 -42.83 -49.46 57.65
C GLY A 5 -42.23 -48.26 56.91
N LEU A 6 -42.13 -48.34 55.58
CA LEU A 6 -41.95 -47.20 54.65
C LEU A 6 -40.53 -46.64 54.39
N LEU A 7 -39.44 -47.39 54.64
CA LEU A 7 -38.08 -47.01 54.20
C LEU A 7 -37.28 -48.14 53.51
N ARG A 8 -37.94 -48.87 52.61
CA ARG A 8 -37.28 -49.59 51.50
C ARG A 8 -37.56 -48.82 50.21
N ARG A 9 -36.92 -47.66 50.05
CA ARG A 9 -35.66 -47.47 49.29
C ARG A 9 -35.82 -47.90 47.82
N TRP A 10 -36.10 -46.90 46.99
CA TRP A 10 -35.40 -46.74 45.72
C TRP A 10 -33.93 -47.13 45.90
N GLU A 11 -33.53 -48.27 45.33
CA GLU A 11 -32.13 -48.68 45.29
C GLU A 11 -31.44 -47.92 44.14
N PRO A 12 -30.41 -47.10 44.44
CA PRO A 12 -29.61 -46.41 43.42
C PRO A 12 -29.02 -47.38 42.39
N GLU A 13 -28.73 -48.62 42.80
CA GLU A 13 -28.15 -49.64 41.94
C GLU A 13 -29.05 -50.12 40.81
N TRP A 14 -30.37 -50.15 41.01
CA TRP A 14 -31.29 -50.61 39.96
C TRP A 14 -31.48 -49.54 38.89
N ARG A 15 -31.50 -48.28 39.30
CA ARG A 15 -31.44 -47.13 38.37
C ARG A 15 -30.10 -47.09 37.64
N MET A 16 -29.00 -47.32 38.34
CA MET A 16 -27.67 -47.31 37.73
C MET A 16 -27.50 -48.47 36.74
N ARG A 17 -27.98 -49.67 37.06
CA ARG A 17 -27.99 -50.81 36.12
C ARG A 17 -28.81 -50.52 34.86
N ARG A 18 -30.00 -49.96 35.02
CA ARG A 18 -30.85 -49.63 33.87
C ARG A 18 -30.26 -48.52 33.00
N LEU A 19 -29.62 -47.53 33.62
CA LEU A 19 -28.88 -46.49 32.91
C LEU A 19 -27.67 -47.06 32.19
N LEU A 20 -26.93 -47.98 32.83
CA LEU A 20 -25.80 -48.66 32.21
C LEU A 20 -26.24 -49.53 31.02
N GLU A 21 -27.36 -50.26 31.13
CA GLU A 21 -27.93 -51.03 30.01
C GLU A 21 -28.40 -50.12 28.86
N GLU A 22 -29.02 -48.97 29.15
CA GLU A 22 -29.41 -48.01 28.10
C GLU A 22 -28.19 -47.34 27.44
N VAL A 23 -27.17 -46.98 28.23
CA VAL A 23 -25.92 -46.42 27.71
C VAL A 23 -25.17 -47.47 26.88
N GLU A 24 -25.11 -48.72 27.32
CA GLU A 24 -24.50 -49.82 26.58
C GLU A 24 -25.26 -50.08 25.27
N ARG A 25 -26.60 -50.01 25.30
CA ARG A 25 -27.41 -50.11 24.08
C ARG A 25 -27.15 -48.96 23.10
N LEU A 26 -26.99 -47.72 23.60
CA LEU A 26 -26.62 -46.56 22.78
C LEU A 26 -25.20 -46.66 22.21
N LEU A 27 -24.28 -47.33 22.92
CA LEU A 27 -22.91 -47.57 22.46
C LEU A 27 -22.79 -48.74 21.47
N VAL A 28 -23.68 -49.74 21.55
CA VAL A 28 -23.69 -50.94 20.69
C VAL A 28 -24.32 -50.68 19.32
N THR A 29 -25.26 -49.74 19.21
CA THR A 29 -25.79 -49.28 17.93
C THR A 29 -25.17 -47.95 17.56
N PRO A 30 -24.02 -47.94 16.86
CA PRO A 30 -23.52 -46.71 16.27
C PRO A 30 -24.61 -46.10 15.41
N ASP A 31 -24.99 -44.85 15.70
CA ASP A 31 -25.96 -44.13 14.90
C ASP A 31 -25.30 -43.80 13.56
N GLU A 32 -25.60 -44.63 12.56
CA GLU A 32 -25.06 -44.53 11.20
C GLU A 32 -25.22 -43.12 10.63
N LYS A 33 -26.29 -42.39 10.99
CA LYS A 33 -26.49 -41.02 10.52
C LYS A 33 -25.52 -40.04 11.16
N LEU A 34 -25.23 -40.22 12.44
CA LEU A 34 -24.26 -39.41 13.18
C LEU A 34 -22.83 -39.70 12.72
N ILE A 35 -22.54 -40.95 12.34
CA ILE A 35 -21.28 -41.32 11.71
C ILE A 35 -21.20 -40.70 10.31
N ASP A 36 -22.24 -40.80 9.50
CA ASP A 36 -22.27 -40.21 8.15
C ASP A 36 -22.17 -38.67 8.21
N GLU A 37 -22.84 -38.02 9.17
CA GLU A 37 -22.73 -36.57 9.41
C GLU A 37 -21.33 -36.19 9.88
N PHE A 38 -20.74 -36.93 10.82
CA PHE A 38 -19.38 -36.71 11.27
C PHE A 38 -18.34 -36.97 10.17
N GLU A 39 -18.53 -38.01 9.35
CA GLU A 39 -17.70 -38.29 8.18
C GLU A 39 -17.86 -37.21 7.11
N ALA A 40 -19.06 -36.66 6.91
CA ALA A 40 -19.30 -35.54 6.00
C ALA A 40 -18.68 -34.24 6.51
N GLU A 41 -18.78 -33.94 7.81
CA GLU A 41 -18.17 -32.78 8.45
C GLU A 41 -16.65 -32.88 8.48
N THR A 42 -16.11 -34.06 8.82
CA THR A 42 -14.66 -34.30 8.80
C THR A 42 -14.12 -34.32 7.37
N ALA A 43 -14.87 -34.85 6.40
CA ALA A 43 -14.54 -34.73 4.99
C ALA A 43 -14.54 -33.25 4.57
N GLN A 44 -15.55 -32.44 4.93
CA GLN A 44 -15.55 -31.01 4.64
C GLN A 44 -14.38 -30.27 5.30
N MET A 45 -14.03 -30.61 6.54
CA MET A 45 -12.83 -30.07 7.20
C MET A 45 -11.54 -30.49 6.49
N LEU A 46 -11.43 -31.73 6.03
CA LEU A 46 -10.27 -32.26 5.29
C LEU A 46 -10.17 -31.68 3.87
N HIS A 47 -11.30 -31.36 3.23
CA HIS A 47 -11.34 -30.69 1.91
C HIS A 47 -11.01 -29.19 2.01
N GLY A 48 -10.96 -28.60 3.21
CA GLY A 48 -10.58 -27.21 3.46
C GLY A 48 -9.09 -26.90 3.34
N GLY A 49 -8.22 -27.88 3.05
CA GLY A 49 -6.77 -27.66 2.95
C GLY A 49 -6.05 -28.70 2.12
N THR A 50 -6.12 -28.63 0.79
CA THR A 50 -5.48 -29.64 -0.09
C THR A 50 -4.62 -29.07 -1.21
N ALA A 51 -4.15 -27.83 -1.10
CA ALA A 51 -3.03 -27.34 -1.92
C ALA A 51 -1.75 -27.35 -1.08
N SER A 52 -1.02 -28.46 -1.08
CA SER A 52 0.36 -28.49 -0.57
C SER A 52 1.17 -27.38 -1.24
N VAL A 53 1.65 -26.42 -0.44
CA VAL A 53 2.38 -25.24 -0.95
C VAL A 53 3.71 -25.71 -1.51
N ARG A 54 3.87 -25.63 -2.83
CA ARG A 54 5.12 -25.99 -3.49
C ARG A 54 6.13 -24.85 -3.33
N LYS A 55 7.43 -25.17 -3.45
CA LYS A 55 8.49 -24.15 -3.50
C LYS A 55 8.21 -23.07 -4.54
N GLU A 56 7.71 -23.45 -5.71
CA GLU A 56 7.33 -22.50 -6.78
C GLU A 56 6.21 -21.55 -6.36
N ASP A 57 5.25 -22.03 -5.59
CA ASP A 57 4.15 -21.21 -5.08
C ASP A 57 4.67 -20.21 -4.05
N GLN A 58 5.56 -20.65 -3.16
CA GLN A 58 6.22 -19.77 -2.21
C GLN A 58 7.09 -18.70 -2.90
N LEU A 59 7.78 -19.07 -4.00
CA LEU A 59 8.53 -18.10 -4.80
C LEU A 59 7.61 -17.05 -5.43
N ARG A 60 6.45 -17.46 -5.96
CA ARG A 60 5.44 -16.54 -6.51
C ARG A 60 4.84 -15.63 -5.43
N ILE A 61 4.60 -16.15 -4.22
CA ILE A 61 4.11 -15.36 -3.08
C ILE A 61 5.17 -14.33 -2.66
N ASN A 62 6.43 -14.74 -2.55
CA ASN A 62 7.53 -13.84 -2.21
C ASN A 62 7.73 -12.76 -3.28
N GLU A 63 7.62 -13.14 -4.56
CA GLU A 63 7.67 -12.20 -5.68
C GLU A 63 6.50 -11.21 -5.64
N PHE A 64 5.28 -11.69 -5.36
CA PHE A 64 4.09 -10.85 -5.22
C PHE A 64 4.27 -9.80 -4.11
N GLY A 65 4.73 -10.22 -2.92
CA GLY A 65 5.00 -9.32 -1.81
C GLY A 65 6.06 -8.27 -2.12
N ARG A 66 7.17 -8.66 -2.79
CA ARG A 66 8.21 -7.72 -3.22
C ARG A 66 7.70 -6.71 -4.24
N ASN A 67 6.90 -7.18 -5.21
CA ASN A 67 6.32 -6.29 -6.22
C ASN A 67 5.31 -5.31 -5.58
N ASN A 68 4.56 -5.73 -4.55
CA ASN A 68 3.64 -4.85 -3.82
C ASN A 68 4.40 -3.72 -3.11
N ALA A 69 5.47 -4.05 -2.39
CA ALA A 69 6.32 -3.05 -1.74
C ALA A 69 6.91 -2.08 -2.76
N ALA A 70 7.49 -2.60 -3.85
CA ALA A 70 8.05 -1.76 -4.91
C ALA A 70 6.99 -0.86 -5.58
N LEU A 71 5.76 -1.36 -5.79
CA LEU A 71 4.66 -0.53 -6.32
C LEU A 71 4.25 0.58 -5.36
N HIS A 72 4.22 0.31 -4.05
CA HIS A 72 3.93 1.34 -3.05
C HIS A 72 5.00 2.44 -3.10
N ASP A 73 6.28 2.06 -3.08
CA ASP A 73 7.41 2.99 -3.14
C ASP A 73 7.38 3.84 -4.43
N ILE A 74 7.14 3.20 -5.59
CA ILE A 74 7.05 3.91 -6.88
C ILE A 74 5.87 4.89 -6.87
N ARG A 75 4.71 4.51 -6.31
CA ARG A 75 3.55 5.40 -6.22
C ARG A 75 3.80 6.59 -5.30
N GLU A 76 4.50 6.40 -4.19
CA GLU A 76 4.91 7.48 -3.29
C GLU A 76 5.91 8.43 -3.95
N GLN A 77 6.91 7.90 -4.66
CA GLN A 77 7.86 8.69 -5.44
C GLN A 77 7.17 9.49 -6.54
N LYS A 78 6.25 8.87 -7.29
CA LYS A 78 5.45 9.57 -8.31
C LYS A 78 4.63 10.70 -7.71
N LYS A 79 4.01 10.49 -6.54
CA LYS A 79 3.24 11.52 -5.84
C LYS A 79 4.14 12.70 -5.48
N THR A 80 5.27 12.43 -4.83
CA THR A 80 6.24 13.47 -4.45
C THR A 80 6.74 14.27 -5.65
N LEU A 81 7.04 13.58 -6.75
CA LEU A 81 7.53 14.21 -7.98
C LEU A 81 6.45 15.06 -8.66
N LYS A 82 5.19 14.61 -8.60
CA LYS A 82 4.04 15.37 -9.10
C LYS A 82 3.79 16.62 -8.26
N ASP A 83 3.84 16.51 -6.94
CA ASP A 83 3.71 17.66 -6.03
C ASP A 83 4.83 18.69 -6.28
N SER A 84 6.05 18.22 -6.60
CA SER A 84 7.15 19.10 -7.02
C SER A 84 6.92 19.76 -8.37
N LEU A 85 6.31 19.07 -9.33
CA LEU A 85 5.94 19.64 -10.64
C LEU A 85 4.86 20.71 -10.48
N ASP A 86 3.81 20.42 -9.70
CA ASP A 86 2.74 21.37 -9.40
C ASP A 86 3.33 22.64 -8.73
N THR A 87 4.27 22.48 -7.79
CA THR A 87 4.98 23.62 -7.17
C THR A 87 5.79 24.43 -8.17
N LEU A 88 6.44 23.78 -9.14
CA LEU A 88 7.20 24.46 -10.19
C LEU A 88 6.27 25.20 -11.16
N ASP A 89 5.12 24.63 -11.49
CA ASP A 89 4.11 25.24 -12.35
C ASP A 89 3.44 26.44 -11.66
N ASP A 90 3.17 26.35 -10.35
CA ASP A 90 2.70 27.47 -9.54
C ASP A 90 3.73 28.59 -9.50
N ALA A 91 5.01 28.27 -9.24
CA ALA A 91 6.10 29.26 -9.25
C ALA A 91 6.29 29.90 -10.63
N ASN A 92 6.12 29.12 -11.70
CA ASN A 92 6.14 29.63 -13.07
C ASN A 92 4.97 30.58 -13.33
N THR A 93 3.78 30.21 -12.87
CA THR A 93 2.56 31.02 -13.01
C THR A 93 2.67 32.33 -12.22
N ASP A 94 3.21 32.28 -10.99
CA ASP A 94 3.48 33.46 -10.17
C ASP A 94 4.51 34.39 -10.82
N LEU A 95 5.56 33.85 -11.45
CA LEU A 95 6.51 34.64 -12.24
C LEU A 95 5.83 35.33 -13.42
N MET A 96 4.90 34.65 -14.08
CA MET A 96 4.17 35.19 -15.24
C MET A 96 3.06 36.18 -14.84
N MET A 97 2.53 36.05 -13.63
CA MET A 97 1.47 36.91 -13.08
C MET A 97 1.97 38.05 -12.20
N GLY A 98 3.23 37.99 -11.74
CA GLY A 98 3.86 39.06 -10.98
C GLY A 98 3.95 40.32 -11.83
N GLU A 99 3.14 41.33 -11.50
CA GLU A 99 3.15 42.65 -12.14
C GLU A 99 4.46 43.41 -11.82
N GLY A 100 5.63 42.97 -12.31
CA GLY A 100 6.88 43.75 -12.36
C GLY A 100 7.38 44.41 -11.07
N ASP A 101 6.73 44.21 -9.93
CA ASP A 101 6.96 44.97 -8.70
C ASP A 101 7.79 44.12 -7.76
N ASN A 102 9.10 44.20 -7.99
CA ASN A 102 10.15 44.00 -7.02
C ASN A 102 10.21 42.61 -6.36
N VAL A 103 10.87 41.67 -7.06
CA VAL A 103 11.74 40.73 -6.34
C VAL A 103 12.77 41.58 -5.61
N GLN A 104 12.56 41.75 -4.31
CA GLN A 104 13.34 42.61 -3.43
C GLN A 104 14.74 42.01 -3.24
N TYR A 105 15.58 42.09 -4.26
CA TYR A 105 16.99 41.74 -4.14
C TYR A 105 17.68 42.84 -3.35
N VAL A 106 18.29 42.40 -2.25
CA VAL A 106 19.04 43.16 -1.26
C VAL A 106 20.15 43.99 -1.91
N ASN A 107 19.82 45.16 -2.46
CA ASN A 107 20.72 46.28 -2.77
C ASN A 107 19.88 47.46 -3.26
N LYS A 108 19.09 48.08 -2.37
CA LYS A 108 18.46 49.38 -2.65
C LYS A 108 19.53 50.48 -2.50
N PRO A 109 19.97 51.17 -3.56
CA PRO A 109 20.84 52.32 -3.38
C PRO A 109 20.01 53.47 -2.78
N LEU A 110 20.57 54.06 -1.72
CA LEU A 110 20.04 55.21 -1.02
C LEU A 110 20.36 56.49 -1.82
N SER A 111 19.62 56.83 -2.89
CA SER A 111 19.50 58.21 -3.48
C SER A 111 18.91 58.21 -4.92
N PRO A 112 18.11 59.23 -5.32
CA PRO A 112 17.30 59.20 -6.55
C PRO A 112 17.90 59.96 -7.76
N ALA A 113 19.17 59.80 -8.14
CA ALA A 113 19.70 60.60 -9.26
C ALA A 113 20.93 60.10 -10.05
N VAL A 114 21.42 58.87 -9.88
CA VAL A 114 22.63 58.40 -10.59
C VAL A 114 22.29 57.22 -11.49
N SER A 115 22.75 57.25 -12.74
CA SER A 115 22.65 56.18 -13.74
C SER A 115 22.68 54.79 -13.09
N ARG A 116 21.57 54.06 -13.20
CA ARG A 116 21.27 52.85 -12.42
C ARG A 116 22.07 51.65 -12.94
N LEU A 117 23.37 51.64 -12.66
CA LEU A 117 24.22 50.49 -12.87
C LEU A 117 24.21 49.62 -11.59
N THR A 118 23.67 48.41 -11.73
CA THR A 118 23.65 47.37 -10.70
C THR A 118 24.74 46.34 -10.96
N LYS A 119 25.34 45.81 -9.89
CA LYS A 119 26.36 44.76 -9.98
C LYS A 119 25.67 43.40 -10.04
N LEU A 120 25.70 42.78 -11.21
CA LEU A 120 25.17 41.44 -11.45
C LEU A 120 26.25 40.40 -11.13
N PHE A 121 25.90 39.37 -10.37
CA PHE A 121 26.81 38.25 -10.08
C PHE A 121 26.62 37.13 -11.10
N ILE A 122 27.64 36.86 -11.91
CA ILE A 122 27.64 35.76 -12.90
C ILE A 122 28.83 34.84 -12.60
N GLY A 123 28.53 33.59 -12.23
CA GLY A 123 29.54 32.59 -11.92
C GLY A 123 30.29 32.96 -10.65
N GLU A 124 31.50 33.50 -10.80
CA GLU A 124 32.39 33.93 -9.70
C GLU A 124 32.75 35.43 -9.79
N SER A 125 32.16 36.18 -10.72
CA SER A 125 32.53 37.58 -10.99
C SER A 125 31.33 38.52 -10.95
N PHE A 126 31.59 39.78 -10.55
CA PHE A 126 30.61 40.86 -10.58
C PHE A 126 30.79 41.70 -11.83
N VAL A 127 29.70 41.93 -12.57
CA VAL A 127 29.66 42.73 -13.79
C VAL A 127 28.69 43.90 -13.57
N GLU A 128 29.08 45.11 -13.98
CA GLU A 128 28.17 46.26 -13.97
C GLU A 128 27.22 46.16 -15.16
N ALA A 129 25.91 46.22 -14.88
CA ALA A 129 24.86 46.18 -15.88
C ALA A 129 23.76 47.19 -15.53
N SER A 130 23.01 47.66 -16.53
CA SER A 130 21.81 48.44 -16.25
C SER A 130 20.79 47.61 -15.46
N GLU A 131 19.98 48.29 -14.65
CA GLU A 131 18.88 47.67 -13.89
C GLU A 131 17.96 46.83 -14.81
N ASP A 132 17.54 47.40 -15.94
CA ASP A 132 16.67 46.73 -16.93
C ASP A 132 17.31 45.42 -17.46
N PHE A 133 18.60 45.44 -17.76
CA PHE A 133 19.31 44.26 -18.26
C PHE A 133 19.50 43.21 -17.17
N ALA A 134 19.79 43.64 -15.94
CA ALA A 134 19.96 42.75 -14.81
C ALA A 134 18.66 42.01 -14.48
N GLN A 135 17.52 42.71 -14.56
CA GLN A 135 16.20 42.15 -14.36
C GLN A 135 15.85 41.12 -15.46
N GLU A 136 15.95 41.50 -16.73
CA GLU A 136 15.66 40.60 -17.87
C GLU A 136 16.55 39.34 -17.84
N TYR A 137 17.81 39.48 -17.44
CA TYR A 137 18.75 38.36 -17.32
C TYR A 137 18.35 37.38 -16.20
N LEU A 138 17.91 37.89 -15.05
CA LEU A 138 17.48 37.06 -13.92
C LEU A 138 16.16 36.35 -14.25
N GLU A 139 15.19 37.04 -14.82
CA GLU A 139 13.90 36.47 -15.25
C GLU A 139 14.12 35.31 -16.22
N LYS A 140 14.91 35.51 -17.28
CA LYS A 140 15.26 34.44 -18.24
C LYS A 140 15.98 33.26 -17.58
N ARG A 141 16.87 33.51 -16.62
CA ARG A 141 17.58 32.43 -15.92
C ARG A 141 16.66 31.61 -15.02
N VAL A 142 15.74 32.27 -14.33
CA VAL A 142 14.76 31.60 -13.48
C VAL A 142 13.80 30.80 -14.35
N GLU A 143 13.27 31.38 -15.43
CA GLU A 143 12.42 30.69 -16.40
C GLU A 143 13.11 29.44 -16.98
N VAL A 144 14.35 29.58 -17.47
CA VAL A 144 15.12 28.44 -18.00
C VAL A 144 15.30 27.36 -16.95
N ARG A 145 15.59 27.72 -15.70
CA ARG A 145 15.80 26.77 -14.60
C ARG A 145 14.51 26.05 -14.20
N VAL A 146 13.39 26.76 -14.18
CA VAL A 146 12.06 26.19 -13.91
C VAL A 146 11.69 25.22 -15.04
N LEU A 147 11.85 25.63 -16.29
CA LEU A 147 11.58 24.78 -17.46
C LEU A 147 12.46 23.52 -17.50
N THR A 148 13.77 23.65 -17.24
CA THR A 148 14.68 22.49 -17.21
C THR A 148 14.34 21.54 -16.06
N GLY A 149 14.04 22.07 -14.86
CA GLY A 149 13.59 21.25 -13.74
C GLY A 149 12.28 20.49 -14.03
N ALA A 150 11.32 21.14 -14.70
CA ALA A 150 10.07 20.50 -15.11
C ALA A 150 10.28 19.42 -16.17
N ILE A 151 11.21 19.61 -17.11
CA ILE A 151 11.55 18.59 -18.13
C ILE A 151 12.18 17.36 -17.46
N GLU A 152 13.13 17.57 -16.55
CA GLU A 152 13.80 16.48 -15.83
C GLU A 152 12.82 15.68 -14.97
N ALA A 153 11.97 16.38 -14.20
CA ALA A 153 10.95 15.74 -13.38
C ALA A 153 9.92 14.98 -14.23
N ASN A 154 9.46 15.54 -15.36
CA ASN A 154 8.57 14.82 -16.28
C ASN A 154 9.21 13.57 -16.92
N ALA A 155 10.51 13.65 -17.23
CA ALA A 155 11.24 12.50 -17.78
C ALA A 155 11.32 11.36 -16.75
N GLU A 156 11.59 11.68 -15.49
CA GLU A 156 11.64 10.69 -14.41
C GLU A 156 10.26 10.10 -14.10
N LEU A 157 9.21 10.94 -14.11
CA LEU A 157 7.83 10.50 -13.93
C LEU A 157 7.43 9.45 -14.99
N ARG A 158 7.79 9.67 -16.26
CA ARG A 158 7.53 8.72 -17.35
C ARG A 158 8.26 7.38 -17.17
N LYS A 159 9.47 7.38 -16.59
CA LYS A 159 10.19 6.12 -16.29
C LYS A 159 9.47 5.35 -15.20
N LEU A 160 9.09 6.04 -14.11
CA LEU A 160 8.34 5.43 -13.00
C LEU A 160 6.99 4.89 -13.46
N GLU A 161 6.29 5.58 -14.37
CA GLU A 161 5.05 5.06 -14.99
C GLU A 161 5.27 3.77 -15.79
N ALA A 162 6.36 3.72 -16.57
CA ALA A 162 6.70 2.52 -17.33
C ALA A 162 7.06 1.33 -16.43
N GLU A 163 7.73 1.57 -15.31
CA GLU A 163 8.05 0.55 -14.31
C GLU A 163 6.81 0.09 -13.54
N GLU A 164 5.94 1.03 -13.12
CA GLU A 164 4.65 0.72 -12.50
C GLU A 164 3.81 -0.17 -13.42
N ALA A 165 3.68 0.19 -14.70
CA ALA A 165 2.91 -0.59 -15.67
C ALA A 165 3.43 -2.04 -15.81
N LYS A 166 4.76 -2.22 -15.81
CA LYS A 166 5.38 -3.56 -15.85
C LYS A 166 5.08 -4.37 -14.59
N LEU A 167 5.20 -3.75 -13.42
CA LEU A 167 4.96 -4.41 -12.14
C LEU A 167 3.48 -4.76 -11.95
N VAL A 168 2.56 -3.86 -12.32
CA VAL A 168 1.10 -4.12 -12.32
C VAL A 168 0.75 -5.28 -13.24
N ALA A 169 1.29 -5.31 -14.46
CA ALA A 169 1.09 -6.43 -15.38
C ALA A 169 1.60 -7.75 -14.79
N ARG A 170 2.78 -7.74 -14.15
CA ARG A 170 3.35 -8.93 -13.49
C ARG A 170 2.50 -9.38 -12.31
N GLN A 171 1.97 -8.44 -11.52
CA GLN A 171 1.09 -8.74 -10.41
C GLN A 171 -0.23 -9.35 -10.85
N ALA A 172 -0.85 -8.84 -11.91
CA ALA A 172 -2.09 -9.42 -12.44
C ALA A 172 -1.91 -10.90 -12.82
N VAL A 173 -0.76 -11.22 -13.45
CA VAL A 173 -0.39 -12.59 -13.79
C VAL A 173 -0.16 -13.45 -12.54
N LEU A 174 0.61 -12.97 -11.57
CA LEU A 174 0.86 -13.67 -10.30
C LEU A 174 -0.44 -13.90 -9.51
N LYS A 175 -1.31 -12.88 -9.41
CA LYS A 175 -2.61 -12.93 -8.73
C LYS A 175 -3.47 -14.04 -9.34
N LYS A 176 -3.60 -14.07 -10.68
CA LYS A 176 -4.36 -15.12 -11.38
C LYS A 176 -3.79 -16.52 -11.11
N MET A 177 -2.47 -16.69 -11.16
CA MET A 177 -1.83 -18.00 -10.91
C MET A 177 -2.02 -18.49 -9.47
N LEU A 178 -1.89 -17.59 -8.50
CA LEU A 178 -2.04 -17.92 -7.08
C LEU A 178 -3.50 -18.23 -6.73
N TYR A 179 -4.46 -17.39 -7.16
CA TYR A 179 -5.89 -17.67 -6.94
C TYR A 179 -6.38 -18.90 -7.70
N SER A 180 -5.83 -19.23 -8.87
CA SER A 180 -6.19 -20.47 -9.58
C SER A 180 -5.77 -21.73 -8.83
N ARG A 181 -4.71 -21.66 -7.99
CA ARG A 181 -4.21 -22.81 -7.22
C ARG A 181 -4.77 -22.87 -5.80
N PHE A 182 -4.89 -21.74 -5.14
CA PHE A 182 -5.25 -21.66 -3.72
C PHE A 182 -6.70 -21.19 -3.50
N GLY A 183 -7.37 -20.65 -4.52
CA GLY A 183 -8.75 -20.20 -4.41
C GLY A 183 -8.94 -19.22 -3.27
N GLN A 184 -9.92 -19.47 -2.41
CA GLN A 184 -10.20 -18.64 -1.23
C GLN A 184 -9.29 -18.90 -0.03
N SER A 185 -8.34 -19.84 -0.13
CA SER A 185 -7.43 -20.15 0.98
C SER A 185 -6.30 -19.13 1.16
N ILE A 186 -6.21 -18.11 0.29
CA ILE A 186 -5.24 -17.03 0.37
C ILE A 186 -5.94 -15.67 0.22
N ASN A 187 -5.42 -14.66 0.91
CA ASN A 187 -5.80 -13.28 0.69
C ASN A 187 -4.60 -12.50 0.15
N LEU A 188 -4.74 -11.98 -1.07
CA LEU A 188 -3.72 -11.19 -1.77
C LEU A 188 -4.16 -9.73 -1.98
N GLU A 189 -5.11 -9.23 -1.18
CA GLU A 189 -5.52 -7.83 -1.23
C GLU A 189 -4.47 -6.92 -0.57
N ASP A 190 -4.38 -5.68 -1.09
CA ASP A 190 -3.37 -4.70 -0.71
C ASP A 190 -3.38 -4.45 0.81
N SER A 191 -2.23 -4.67 1.44
CA SER A 191 -1.87 -4.13 2.75
C SER A 191 -0.85 -3.03 2.56
#